data_AF-A0A8J8C685-F1
#
_entry.id   AF-A0A8J8C685-F1
#
_cell.length_a   1.000
_cell.length_b   1.000
_cell.length_c   1.000
_cell.angle_alpha   90.00
_cell.angle_beta   90.00
_cell.angle_gamma   90.00
#
_symmetry.space_group_name_H-M   'P 1'
#
loop_
_entity.id
_entity.type
_entity.pdbx_description
1 polymer ?
#
loop_
_entity_poly.entity_id
_entity_poly.type
_entity_poly.pdbx_seq_one_letter_code
_entity_poly.pdbx_strand_id
1 'polypeptide(L)'
;MIKNPLPFGKLKNLKKDHLIKDSAYMVFSNIYSKGMAYLFYFITALILGTEGFGILRGLLPLMDTVTIFFCSGIAPSMAKYISEYSNEKENNWIFSVLVIMVFFSTLGAIFMVLLKYILGGGYSNIDTTLYIVVGVAVLSSSFLSWSRGALQGILKIKDLSKTWIVEHSFKIPLVVVLSIYLGVLGTILSISLAYLLGGVFGFHLLKKHLNVNTPIRDTLNNIKEKKELIKEILLYAIPIALGSASYRLLNDLDSIIIMSLLGAQDNGIYGYPSLLSRGVFLFASAIAIPLLPRMAKTKDFKNIKRALLINLILIVPVLAIMFIFSKEVLMIFFGIEDYRASLSLKILSISAGFMSSYTICSSSLQGLGYAKIPLYILLIGALLNGILNYVFVKNMGIVGGAYGTLISSLFIFTVVFLYIERIIKKNNKNN
;
A
#
# COMPACT_ATOMS: atom_id res chain seq x y z
N MET A 1 -13.39 45.12 -6.10
CA MET A 1 -14.62 44.71 -5.39
C MET A 1 -14.94 43.26 -5.73
N ILE A 2 -14.59 42.30 -4.87
CA ILE A 2 -15.13 40.93 -4.92
C ILE A 2 -15.63 40.64 -3.50
N LYS A 3 -16.87 41.09 -3.24
CA LYS A 3 -17.64 40.71 -2.06
C LYS A 3 -18.39 39.42 -2.40
N ASN A 4 -17.98 38.33 -1.77
CA ASN A 4 -18.90 37.43 -1.07
C ASN A 4 -18.09 36.30 -0.41
N PRO A 5 -17.73 36.42 0.88
CA PRO A 5 -17.38 35.22 1.64
C PRO A 5 -18.59 34.29 1.64
N LEU A 6 -18.36 33.01 1.31
CA LEU A 6 -19.39 31.96 1.37
C LEU A 6 -20.21 32.11 2.67
N PRO A 7 -21.55 32.26 2.60
CA PRO A 7 -22.36 32.51 3.78
C PRO A 7 -22.20 31.36 4.77
N PHE A 8 -21.92 31.69 6.04
CA PHE A 8 -21.68 30.76 7.15
C PHE A 8 -22.78 29.69 7.32
N GLY A 9 -23.99 29.91 6.79
CA GLY A 9 -25.07 28.92 6.73
C GLY A 9 -24.76 27.67 5.89
N LYS A 10 -23.90 27.75 4.85
CA LYS A 10 -23.52 26.58 4.03
C LYS A 10 -22.56 25.62 4.75
N LEU A 11 -21.83 26.09 5.77
CA LEU A 11 -20.93 25.23 6.57
C LEU A 11 -21.68 24.26 7.49
N LYS A 12 -22.88 24.64 7.96
CA LYS A 12 -23.75 23.73 8.74
C LYS A 12 -24.35 22.62 7.86
N ASN A 13 -24.52 22.87 6.56
CA ASN A 13 -24.96 21.89 5.57
C ASN A 13 -23.84 20.96 5.07
N LEU A 14 -22.55 21.32 5.23
CA LEU A 14 -21.43 20.41 4.90
C LEU A 14 -21.40 19.16 5.78
N LYS A 15 -21.86 19.23 7.04
CA LYS A 15 -22.04 18.04 7.89
C LYS A 15 -23.15 17.09 7.40
N LYS A 16 -24.07 17.58 6.55
CA LYS A 16 -25.14 16.80 5.91
C LYS A 16 -24.78 16.33 4.50
N ASP A 17 -23.63 16.75 3.97
CA ASP A 17 -23.16 16.32 2.66
C ASP A 17 -22.67 14.87 2.74
N HIS A 18 -23.31 13.98 1.99
CA HIS A 18 -22.96 12.56 1.93
C HIS A 18 -21.48 12.37 1.59
N LEU A 19 -20.90 13.24 0.76
CA LEU A 19 -19.50 13.17 0.34
C LEU A 19 -18.53 13.35 1.51
N ILE A 20 -18.81 14.26 2.45
CA ILE A 20 -17.93 14.53 3.59
C ILE A 20 -17.98 13.36 4.57
N LYS A 21 -19.16 12.80 4.80
CA LYS A 21 -19.35 11.64 5.66
C LYS A 21 -18.64 10.41 5.09
N ASP A 22 -18.80 10.15 3.80
CA ASP A 22 -18.16 9.03 3.10
C ASP A 22 -16.64 9.17 3.07
N SER A 23 -16.14 10.38 2.83
CA SER A 23 -14.70 10.69 2.91
C SER A 23 -14.13 10.45 4.31
N ALA A 24 -14.86 10.83 5.37
CA ALA A 24 -14.43 10.61 6.75
C ALA A 24 -14.35 9.11 7.10
N TYR A 25 -15.35 8.31 6.69
CA TYR A 25 -15.30 6.86 6.87
C TYR A 25 -14.10 6.24 6.17
N MET A 26 -13.81 6.67 4.94
CA MET A 26 -12.68 6.17 4.16
C MET A 26 -11.34 6.55 4.78
N VAL A 27 -11.21 7.77 5.30
CA VAL A 27 -9.98 8.20 6.01
C VAL A 27 -9.77 7.36 7.26
N PHE A 28 -10.81 7.20 8.09
CA PHE A 28 -10.72 6.39 9.31
C PHE A 28 -10.36 4.94 9.02
N SER A 29 -11.06 4.31 8.06
CA SER A 29 -10.78 2.91 7.70
C SER A 29 -9.36 2.73 7.18
N ASN A 30 -8.84 3.68 6.40
CA ASN A 30 -7.46 3.62 5.91
C ASN A 30 -6.42 3.76 7.04
N ILE A 31 -6.64 4.67 7.99
CA ILE A 31 -5.73 4.82 9.14
C ILE A 31 -5.75 3.54 9.98
N TYR A 32 -6.94 3.03 10.29
CA TYR A 32 -7.10 1.78 11.02
C TYR A 32 -6.38 0.62 10.31
N SER A 33 -6.58 0.47 9.00
CA SER A 33 -6.00 -0.60 8.20
C SER A 33 -4.48 -0.54 8.13
N LYS A 34 -3.92 0.67 7.94
CA LYS A 34 -2.46 0.87 7.97
C LYS A 34 -1.87 0.57 9.35
N GLY A 35 -2.55 1.00 10.42
CA GLY A 35 -2.16 0.68 11.80
C GLY A 35 -2.16 -0.82 12.06
N MET A 36 -3.21 -1.53 11.62
CA MET A 36 -3.29 -2.98 11.74
C MET A 36 -2.27 -3.71 10.85
N ALA A 37 -1.96 -3.20 9.67
CA ALA A 37 -0.88 -3.74 8.84
C ALA A 37 0.49 -3.60 9.54
N TYR A 38 0.74 -2.48 10.21
CA TYR A 38 1.95 -2.29 11.01
C TYR A 38 1.99 -3.25 12.20
N LEU A 39 0.87 -3.37 12.92
CA LEU A 39 0.73 -4.31 14.03
C LEU A 39 0.92 -5.76 13.58
N PHE A 40 0.42 -6.14 12.40
CA PHE A 40 0.64 -7.46 11.80
C PHE A 40 2.14 -7.75 11.67
N TYR A 41 2.90 -6.86 11.03
CA TYR A 41 4.35 -7.06 10.90
C TYR A 41 5.04 -7.12 12.26
N PHE A 42 4.64 -6.25 13.19
CA PHE A 42 5.20 -6.22 14.54
C PHE A 42 4.98 -7.55 15.30
N ILE A 43 3.76 -8.09 15.28
CA ILE A 43 3.42 -9.38 15.89
C ILE A 43 4.21 -10.51 15.23
N THR A 44 4.26 -10.55 13.89
CA THR A 44 4.98 -11.62 13.18
C THR A 44 6.48 -11.58 13.43
N ALA A 45 7.05 -10.39 13.63
CA ALA A 45 8.46 -10.20 13.94
C ALA A 45 8.83 -10.80 15.31
N LEU A 46 7.89 -10.79 16.26
CA LEU A 46 8.04 -11.38 17.60
C LEU A 46 7.82 -12.90 17.61
N ILE A 47 6.85 -13.41 16.85
CA ILE A 47 6.47 -14.83 16.89
C ILE A 47 7.39 -15.71 16.03
N LEU A 48 7.78 -15.24 14.84
CA LEU A 48 8.45 -16.08 13.84
C LEU A 48 9.96 -16.20 14.01
N GLY A 49 10.55 -15.37 14.88
CA GLY A 49 12.00 -15.17 14.92
C GLY A 49 12.56 -14.52 13.65
N THR A 50 13.88 -14.30 13.65
CA THR A 50 14.57 -13.54 12.60
C THR A 50 14.43 -14.15 11.21
N GLU A 51 14.71 -15.44 11.07
CA GLU A 51 14.66 -16.11 9.77
C GLU A 51 13.23 -16.13 9.19
N GLY A 52 12.25 -16.54 10.00
CA GLY A 52 10.85 -16.60 9.57
C GLY A 52 10.28 -15.23 9.22
N PHE A 53 10.62 -14.20 10.00
CA PHE A 53 10.27 -12.82 9.66
C PHE A 53 10.96 -12.34 8.38
N GLY A 54 12.20 -12.77 8.14
CA GLY A 54 12.93 -12.52 6.91
C GLY A 54 12.29 -13.13 5.67
N ILE A 55 11.85 -14.41 5.75
CA ILE A 55 11.05 -15.08 4.71
C ILE A 55 9.80 -14.25 4.40
N LEU A 56 9.07 -13.84 5.43
CA LEU A 56 7.86 -13.05 5.30
C LEU A 56 8.12 -11.69 4.64
N ARG A 57 9.18 -10.97 5.06
CA ARG A 57 9.58 -9.69 4.47
C ARG A 57 10.01 -9.81 3.02
N GLY A 58 10.52 -10.96 2.60
CA GLY A 58 10.88 -11.24 1.21
C GLY A 58 9.68 -11.64 0.33
N LEU A 59 8.73 -12.43 0.86
CA LEU A 59 7.60 -12.94 0.08
C LEU A 59 6.41 -11.98 -0.03
N LEU A 60 6.09 -11.22 1.03
CA LEU A 60 4.90 -10.36 1.01
C LEU A 60 4.96 -9.23 -0.02
N PRO A 61 6.11 -8.56 -0.26
CA PRO A 61 6.21 -7.61 -1.36
C PRO A 61 5.91 -8.22 -2.73
N LEU A 62 6.35 -9.46 -2.97
CA LEU A 62 6.07 -10.19 -4.22
C LEU A 62 4.58 -10.54 -4.31
N MET A 63 4.01 -11.09 -3.23
CA MET A 63 2.58 -11.38 -3.13
C MET A 63 1.73 -10.15 -3.41
N ASP A 64 2.05 -9.03 -2.77
CA ASP A 64 1.28 -7.79 -2.90
C ASP A 64 1.42 -7.21 -4.30
N THR A 65 2.60 -7.30 -4.92
CA THR A 65 2.82 -6.87 -6.31
C THR A 65 1.97 -7.68 -7.28
N VAL A 66 2.00 -9.02 -7.17
CA VAL A 66 1.21 -9.93 -8.01
C VAL A 66 -0.29 -9.72 -7.78
N THR A 67 -0.72 -9.60 -6.53
CA THR A 67 -2.11 -9.29 -6.17
C THR A 67 -2.58 -7.97 -6.79
N ILE A 68 -1.75 -6.93 -6.71
CA ILE A 68 -2.08 -5.61 -7.28
C ILE A 68 -2.19 -5.68 -8.80
N PHE A 69 -1.26 -6.39 -9.44
CA PHE A 69 -1.21 -6.52 -10.88
C PHE A 69 -2.43 -7.27 -11.44
N PHE A 70 -2.80 -8.40 -10.84
CA PHE A 70 -3.87 -9.26 -11.35
C PHE A 70 -5.27 -8.91 -10.82
N CYS A 71 -5.39 -8.28 -9.65
CA CYS A 71 -6.69 -8.03 -9.01
C CYS A 71 -6.98 -6.54 -8.77
N SER A 72 -6.03 -5.77 -8.22
CA SER A 72 -6.36 -4.43 -7.70
C SER A 72 -6.62 -3.38 -8.77
N GLY A 73 -6.09 -3.53 -9.99
CA GLY A 73 -6.40 -2.60 -11.10
C GLY A 73 -7.84 -2.72 -11.61
N ILE A 74 -8.47 -3.87 -11.40
CA ILE A 74 -9.82 -4.17 -11.88
C ILE A 74 -10.88 -3.48 -11.00
N ALA A 75 -10.64 -3.36 -9.69
CA ALA A 75 -11.57 -2.70 -8.77
C ALA A 75 -11.92 -1.23 -9.13
N PRO A 76 -10.96 -0.32 -9.38
CA PRO A 76 -11.26 1.06 -9.77
C PRO A 76 -11.82 1.15 -11.20
N SER A 77 -11.43 0.24 -12.10
CA SER A 77 -12.03 0.13 -13.45
C SER A 77 -13.51 -0.23 -13.34
N MET A 78 -13.82 -1.29 -12.59
CA MET A 78 -15.18 -1.71 -12.32
C MET A 78 -15.99 -0.61 -11.61
N ALA A 79 -15.37 0.14 -10.70
CA ALA A 79 -16.05 1.26 -10.06
C ALA A 79 -16.49 2.34 -11.06
N LYS A 80 -15.64 2.67 -12.04
CA LYS A 80 -15.97 3.61 -13.12
C LYS A 80 -17.13 3.07 -13.97
N TYR A 81 -17.00 1.84 -14.48
CA TYR A 81 -17.99 1.26 -15.39
C TYR A 81 -19.34 0.99 -14.68
N ILE A 82 -19.37 0.55 -13.43
CA ILE A 82 -20.63 0.45 -12.67
C ILE A 82 -21.29 1.82 -12.50
N SER A 83 -20.51 2.87 -12.23
CA SER A 83 -21.03 4.23 -12.09
C SER A 83 -21.61 4.76 -13.42
N GLU A 84 -20.96 4.47 -14.55
CA GLU A 84 -21.40 4.89 -15.89
C GLU A 84 -22.65 4.12 -16.37
N TYR A 85 -22.75 2.83 -16.04
CA TYR A 85 -23.86 1.95 -16.44
C TYR A 85 -24.93 1.77 -15.36
N SER A 86 -24.95 2.65 -14.34
CA SER A 86 -25.85 2.54 -13.16
C SER A 86 -27.35 2.54 -13.49
N ASN A 87 -27.74 2.97 -14.68
CA ASN A 87 -29.13 2.98 -15.17
C ASN A 87 -29.57 1.70 -15.89
N GLU A 88 -28.65 0.78 -16.20
CA GLU A 88 -29.03 -0.53 -16.76
C GLU A 88 -29.53 -1.45 -15.64
N LYS A 89 -30.70 -2.05 -15.83
CA LYS A 89 -31.30 -3.00 -14.87
C LYS A 89 -30.50 -4.29 -14.68
N GLU A 90 -29.42 -4.49 -15.44
CA GLU A 90 -28.77 -5.78 -15.62
C GLU A 90 -27.31 -5.77 -15.11
N ASN A 91 -27.18 -5.74 -13.78
CA ASN A 91 -25.90 -5.77 -13.07
C ASN A 91 -25.25 -7.17 -13.01
N ASN A 92 -25.74 -8.13 -13.79
CA ASN A 92 -25.29 -9.53 -13.79
C ASN A 92 -23.81 -9.67 -14.24
N TRP A 93 -23.32 -8.71 -15.04
CA TRP A 93 -21.92 -8.67 -15.48
C TRP A 93 -20.92 -8.42 -14.36
N ILE A 94 -21.35 -7.86 -13.23
CA ILE A 94 -20.47 -7.65 -12.07
C ILE A 94 -19.90 -8.99 -11.59
N PHE A 95 -20.70 -10.06 -11.60
CA PHE A 95 -20.23 -11.41 -11.29
C PHE A 95 -19.31 -12.00 -12.35
N SER A 96 -19.52 -11.65 -13.62
CA SER A 96 -18.63 -12.06 -14.71
C SER A 96 -17.21 -11.53 -14.49
N VAL A 97 -17.06 -10.32 -13.93
CA VAL A 97 -15.75 -9.77 -13.54
C VAL A 97 -15.09 -10.61 -12.45
N LEU A 98 -15.83 -11.13 -11.46
CA LEU A 98 -15.27 -12.01 -10.41
C LEU A 98 -14.63 -13.26 -11.03
N VAL A 99 -15.30 -13.92 -11.97
CA VAL A 99 -14.77 -15.12 -12.65
C VAL A 99 -13.45 -14.80 -13.35
N ILE A 100 -13.36 -13.64 -14.00
CA ILE A 100 -12.15 -13.18 -14.67
C ILE A 100 -11.04 -12.87 -13.67
N MET A 101 -11.36 -12.21 -12.56
CA MET A 101 -10.41 -11.94 -11.48
C MET A 101 -9.88 -13.23 -10.87
N VAL A 102 -10.75 -14.23 -10.64
CA VAL A 102 -10.33 -15.56 -10.18
C VAL A 102 -9.38 -16.19 -11.19
N PHE A 103 -9.72 -16.19 -12.48
CA PHE A 103 -8.82 -16.71 -13.53
C PHE A 103 -7.45 -16.02 -13.52
N PHE A 104 -7.39 -14.68 -13.53
CA PHE A 104 -6.11 -13.97 -13.49
C PHE A 104 -5.34 -14.20 -12.18
N SER A 105 -6.04 -14.31 -11.04
CA SER A 105 -5.40 -14.63 -9.78
C SER A 105 -4.85 -16.07 -9.73
N THR A 106 -5.46 -17.03 -10.45
CA THR A 106 -4.89 -18.38 -10.61
C THR A 106 -3.59 -18.35 -11.41
N LEU A 107 -3.53 -17.54 -12.48
CA LEU A 107 -2.29 -17.31 -13.21
C LEU A 107 -1.24 -16.63 -12.32
N GLY A 108 -1.64 -15.65 -11.51
CA GLY A 108 -0.77 -15.01 -10.53
C GLY A 108 -0.24 -15.98 -9.48
N ALA A 109 -1.08 -16.90 -8.97
CA ALA A 109 -0.69 -17.93 -8.03
C ALA A 109 0.34 -18.92 -8.62
N ILE A 110 0.15 -19.33 -9.87
CA ILE A 110 1.13 -20.15 -10.60
C ILE A 110 2.43 -19.37 -10.82
N PHE A 111 2.32 -18.09 -11.19
CA PHE A 111 3.47 -17.21 -11.37
C PHE A 111 4.28 -17.02 -10.08
N MET A 112 3.64 -17.01 -8.90
CA MET A 112 4.34 -16.97 -7.62
C MET A 112 5.29 -18.15 -7.44
N VAL A 113 4.90 -19.36 -7.86
CA VAL A 113 5.77 -20.54 -7.79
C VAL A 113 6.95 -20.41 -8.77
N LEU A 114 6.72 -19.83 -9.95
CA LEU A 114 7.78 -19.57 -10.93
C LEU A 114 8.81 -18.53 -10.44
N LEU A 115 8.38 -17.54 -9.64
CA LEU A 115 9.27 -16.51 -9.10
C LEU A 115 10.41 -17.08 -8.25
N LYS A 116 10.21 -18.24 -7.62
CA LYS A 116 11.28 -18.99 -6.93
C LYS A 116 12.50 -19.22 -7.83
N TYR A 117 12.27 -19.57 -9.09
CA TYR A 117 13.34 -19.86 -10.07
C TYR A 117 13.89 -18.61 -10.74
N ILE A 118 13.03 -17.58 -10.93
CA ILE A 118 13.42 -16.33 -11.60
C ILE A 118 14.35 -15.49 -10.71
N LEU A 119 14.03 -15.36 -9.42
CA LEU A 119 14.77 -14.49 -8.50
C LEU A 119 16.03 -15.15 -7.92
N GLY A 120 16.06 -16.48 -7.86
CA GLY A 120 17.21 -17.26 -7.40
C GLY A 120 17.68 -16.93 -5.97
N GLY A 121 18.88 -17.41 -5.63
CA GLY A 121 19.54 -17.12 -4.36
C GLY A 121 18.71 -17.51 -3.14
N GLY A 122 18.49 -16.59 -2.20
CA GLY A 122 17.72 -16.88 -0.99
C GLY A 122 16.28 -17.33 -1.27
N TYR A 123 15.68 -16.93 -2.40
CA TYR A 123 14.36 -17.40 -2.79
C TYR A 123 14.34 -18.88 -3.19
N SER A 124 15.41 -19.42 -3.80
CA SER A 124 15.42 -20.85 -4.17
C SER A 124 15.43 -21.77 -2.96
N ASN A 125 15.89 -21.27 -1.81
CA ASN A 125 15.99 -22.04 -0.56
C ASN A 125 14.66 -22.10 0.22
N ILE A 126 13.70 -21.24 -0.12
CA ILE A 126 12.39 -21.23 0.53
C ILE A 126 11.58 -22.47 0.08
N ASP A 127 10.93 -23.14 1.03
CA ASP A 127 10.05 -24.27 0.73
C ASP A 127 8.95 -23.86 -0.27
N THR A 128 8.78 -24.68 -1.31
CA THR A 128 7.74 -24.55 -2.33
C THR A 128 6.34 -24.46 -1.71
N THR A 129 6.11 -25.12 -0.56
CA THR A 129 4.85 -25.02 0.19
C THR A 129 4.47 -23.57 0.50
N LEU A 130 5.44 -22.72 0.86
CA LEU A 130 5.18 -21.31 1.18
C LEU A 130 4.75 -20.53 -0.06
N TYR A 131 5.32 -20.81 -1.23
CA TYR A 131 4.90 -20.19 -2.49
C TYR A 131 3.48 -20.58 -2.87
N ILE A 132 3.09 -21.84 -2.64
CA ILE A 132 1.72 -22.32 -2.88
C ILE A 132 0.74 -21.58 -1.98
N VAL A 133 1.05 -21.44 -0.69
CA VAL A 133 0.19 -20.72 0.27
C VAL A 133 0.12 -19.22 -0.04
N VAL A 134 1.21 -18.61 -0.53
CA VAL A 134 1.16 -17.24 -1.08
C VAL A 134 0.25 -17.18 -2.31
N GLY A 135 0.29 -18.18 -3.19
CA GLY A 135 -0.64 -18.30 -4.31
C GLY A 135 -2.10 -18.37 -3.86
N VAL A 136 -2.40 -19.10 -2.79
CA VAL A 136 -3.74 -19.13 -2.17
C VAL A 136 -4.15 -17.76 -1.64
N ALA A 137 -3.23 -16.97 -1.09
CA ALA A 137 -3.50 -15.59 -0.68
C ALA A 137 -3.85 -14.69 -1.88
N VAL A 138 -3.11 -14.81 -2.99
CA VAL A 138 -3.41 -14.10 -4.26
C VAL A 138 -4.80 -14.48 -4.76
N LEU A 139 -5.15 -15.76 -4.77
CA LEU A 139 -6.50 -16.22 -5.14
C LEU A 139 -7.58 -15.63 -4.24
N SER A 140 -7.37 -15.69 -2.92
CA SER A 140 -8.31 -15.18 -1.91
C SER A 140 -8.54 -13.67 -2.05
N SER A 141 -7.50 -12.94 -2.45
CA SER A 141 -7.57 -11.49 -2.65
C SER A 141 -8.54 -11.07 -3.78
N SER A 142 -8.78 -11.96 -4.76
CA SER A 142 -9.69 -11.67 -5.89
C SER A 142 -11.12 -11.41 -5.43
N PHE A 143 -11.64 -12.24 -4.49
CA PHE A 143 -12.96 -12.07 -3.89
C PHE A 143 -13.09 -10.77 -3.12
N LEU A 144 -12.09 -10.44 -2.31
CA LEU A 144 -12.05 -9.19 -1.56
C LEU A 144 -12.03 -7.98 -2.50
N SER A 145 -11.12 -7.99 -3.48
CA SER A 145 -10.92 -6.89 -4.43
C SER A 145 -12.16 -6.66 -5.30
N TRP A 146 -12.79 -7.73 -5.76
CA TRP A 146 -14.06 -7.68 -6.48
C TRP A 146 -15.16 -7.03 -5.63
N SER A 147 -15.39 -7.52 -4.41
CA SER A 147 -16.46 -6.99 -3.55
C SER A 147 -16.26 -5.49 -3.26
N ARG A 148 -15.00 -5.07 -3.05
CA ARG A 148 -14.63 -3.66 -2.83
C ARG A 148 -14.85 -2.80 -4.07
N GLY A 149 -14.42 -3.27 -5.25
CA GLY A 149 -14.64 -2.55 -6.50
C GLY A 149 -16.15 -2.38 -6.79
N ALA A 150 -16.95 -3.40 -6.51
CA ALA A 150 -18.39 -3.37 -6.77
C ALA A 150 -19.08 -2.36 -5.84
N LEU A 151 -18.77 -2.40 -4.54
CA LEU A 151 -19.27 -1.44 -3.55
C LEU A 151 -18.81 0.00 -3.86
N GLN A 152 -17.59 0.17 -4.36
CA GLN A 152 -17.07 1.46 -4.80
C GLN A 152 -17.85 2.00 -6.01
N GLY A 153 -18.17 1.13 -6.98
CA GLY A 153 -18.91 1.49 -8.18
C GLY A 153 -20.35 1.92 -7.93
N ILE A 154 -21.04 1.25 -7.00
CA ILE A 154 -22.38 1.69 -6.54
C ILE A 154 -22.34 2.83 -5.52
N LEU A 155 -21.18 3.45 -5.31
CA LEU A 155 -20.95 4.57 -4.40
C LEU A 155 -21.32 4.29 -2.92
N LYS A 156 -21.28 3.02 -2.48
CA LYS A 156 -21.51 2.62 -1.08
C LYS A 156 -20.21 2.65 -0.28
N ILE A 157 -19.59 3.83 -0.20
CA ILE A 157 -18.26 4.03 0.40
C ILE A 157 -18.23 3.62 1.89
N LYS A 158 -19.30 3.86 2.64
CA LYS A 158 -19.40 3.40 4.03
C LYS A 158 -19.27 1.88 4.16
N ASP A 159 -19.92 1.12 3.28
CA ASP A 159 -19.89 -0.34 3.31
C ASP A 159 -18.56 -0.89 2.80
N LEU A 160 -17.98 -0.24 1.77
CA LEU A 160 -16.59 -0.45 1.37
C LEU A 160 -15.64 -0.29 2.57
N SER A 161 -15.71 0.81 3.32
CA SER A 161 -14.88 1.05 4.51
C SER A 161 -15.03 -0.02 5.59
N LYS A 162 -16.22 -0.59 5.78
CA LYS A 162 -16.41 -1.69 6.75
C LYS A 162 -15.64 -2.95 6.34
N THR A 163 -15.52 -3.25 5.04
CA THR A 163 -14.75 -4.42 4.59
C THR A 163 -13.27 -4.34 4.98
N TRP A 164 -12.69 -3.14 5.03
CA TRP A 164 -11.32 -2.92 5.50
C TRP A 164 -11.19 -3.17 7.00
N ILE A 165 -12.13 -2.66 7.78
CA ILE A 165 -12.15 -2.87 9.23
C ILE A 165 -12.30 -4.36 9.55
N VAL A 166 -13.23 -5.05 8.88
CA VAL A 166 -13.48 -6.49 9.10
C VAL A 166 -12.26 -7.33 8.72
N GLU A 167 -11.67 -7.11 7.53
CA GLU A 167 -10.46 -7.84 7.08
C GLU A 167 -9.37 -7.78 8.16
N HIS A 168 -9.00 -6.56 8.60
CA HIS A 168 -7.92 -6.38 9.55
C HIS A 168 -8.28 -6.85 10.97
N SER A 169 -9.54 -6.71 11.39
CA SER A 169 -10.00 -7.18 12.70
C SER A 169 -9.89 -8.70 12.83
N PHE A 170 -10.16 -9.45 11.76
CA PHE A 170 -9.97 -10.90 11.74
C PHE A 170 -8.52 -11.31 11.48
N LYS A 171 -7.78 -10.54 10.68
CA LYS A 171 -6.38 -10.83 10.36
C LYS A 171 -5.47 -10.88 11.59
N ILE A 172 -5.67 -10.00 12.57
CA ILE A 172 -4.78 -9.90 13.74
C ILE A 172 -4.90 -11.13 14.67
N PRO A 173 -6.08 -11.55 15.13
CA PRO A 173 -6.21 -12.78 15.92
C PRO A 173 -5.76 -14.02 15.15
N LEU A 174 -6.12 -14.11 13.86
CA LEU A 174 -5.73 -15.24 13.02
C LEU A 174 -4.22 -15.35 12.86
N VAL A 175 -3.50 -14.22 12.69
CA VAL A 175 -2.04 -14.27 12.59
C VAL A 175 -1.44 -14.75 13.90
N VAL A 176 -1.89 -14.25 15.06
CA VAL A 176 -1.36 -14.71 16.35
C VAL A 176 -1.52 -16.21 16.51
N VAL A 177 -2.73 -16.73 16.30
CA VAL A 177 -3.01 -18.17 16.47
C VAL A 177 -2.24 -19.00 15.45
N LEU A 178 -2.35 -18.71 14.16
CA LEU A 178 -1.77 -19.55 13.12
C LEU A 178 -0.25 -19.45 13.05
N SER A 179 0.35 -18.28 13.33
CA SER A 179 1.80 -18.14 13.38
C SER A 179 2.43 -18.95 14.52
N ILE A 180 1.76 -19.08 15.67
CA ILE A 180 2.26 -19.90 16.79
C ILE A 180 2.29 -21.38 16.43
N TYR A 181 1.25 -21.89 15.76
CA TYR A 181 1.16 -23.32 15.44
C TYR A 181 1.87 -23.74 14.15
N LEU A 182 1.88 -22.89 13.13
CA LEU A 182 2.32 -23.22 11.77
C LEU A 182 3.44 -22.29 11.26
N GLY A 183 3.98 -21.41 12.12
CA GLY A 183 5.07 -20.51 11.76
C GLY A 183 4.76 -19.59 10.58
N VAL A 184 5.70 -19.49 9.63
CA VAL A 184 5.56 -18.63 8.44
C VAL A 184 4.36 -19.06 7.59
N LEU A 185 4.11 -20.36 7.47
CA LEU A 185 2.98 -20.91 6.72
C LEU A 185 1.65 -20.41 7.31
N GLY A 186 1.49 -20.52 8.63
CA GLY A 186 0.29 -20.03 9.33
C GLY A 186 0.07 -18.54 9.18
N THR A 187 1.16 -17.77 9.14
CA THR A 187 1.13 -16.33 8.94
C THR A 187 0.57 -15.94 7.58
N ILE A 188 0.93 -16.67 6.52
CA ILE A 188 0.43 -16.39 5.17
C ILE A 188 -1.01 -16.93 5.01
N LEU A 189 -1.34 -18.04 5.67
CA LEU A 189 -2.72 -18.53 5.74
C LEU A 189 -3.66 -17.54 6.44
N SER A 190 -3.20 -16.85 7.49
CA SER A 190 -4.03 -15.85 8.17
C SER A 190 -4.41 -14.70 7.24
N ILE A 191 -3.52 -14.31 6.32
CA ILE A 191 -3.81 -13.32 5.27
C ILE A 191 -4.90 -13.85 4.33
N SER A 192 -4.73 -15.08 3.85
CA SER A 192 -5.68 -15.74 2.95
C SER A 192 -7.09 -15.82 3.55
N LEU A 193 -7.19 -16.29 4.79
CA LEU A 193 -8.44 -16.39 5.53
C LEU A 193 -9.07 -15.01 5.78
N ALA A 194 -8.28 -14.00 6.15
CA ALA A 194 -8.78 -12.64 6.32
C ALA A 194 -9.33 -12.05 5.01
N TYR A 195 -8.69 -12.32 3.87
CA TYR A 195 -9.19 -11.91 2.56
C TYR A 195 -10.51 -12.60 2.21
N LEU A 196 -10.62 -13.91 2.45
CA LEU A 196 -11.87 -14.64 2.23
C LEU A 196 -13.00 -14.10 3.12
N LEU A 197 -12.76 -13.92 4.42
CA LEU A 197 -13.76 -13.39 5.35
C LEU A 197 -14.19 -11.97 4.96
N GLY A 198 -13.24 -11.11 4.59
CA GLY A 198 -13.52 -9.76 4.11
C GLY A 198 -14.32 -9.77 2.79
N GLY A 199 -14.00 -10.68 1.87
CA GLY A 199 -14.70 -10.86 0.61
C GLY A 199 -16.13 -11.39 0.78
N VAL A 200 -16.33 -12.39 1.64
CA VAL A 200 -17.66 -12.92 2.00
C VAL A 200 -18.51 -11.85 2.67
N PHE A 201 -17.94 -11.08 3.59
CA PHE A 201 -18.63 -9.97 4.22
C PHE A 201 -18.97 -8.85 3.21
N GLY A 202 -18.04 -8.51 2.32
CA GLY A 202 -18.28 -7.56 1.23
C GLY A 202 -19.39 -8.02 0.30
N PHE A 203 -19.43 -9.31 -0.03
CA PHE A 203 -20.49 -9.91 -0.82
C PHE A 203 -21.86 -9.84 -0.11
N HIS A 204 -21.91 -10.13 1.19
CA HIS A 204 -23.12 -9.97 1.99
C HIS A 204 -23.64 -8.52 1.96
N LEU A 205 -22.76 -7.52 2.00
CA LEU A 205 -23.14 -6.10 1.87
C LEU A 205 -23.60 -5.74 0.46
N LEU A 206 -23.00 -6.36 -0.57
CA LEU A 206 -23.40 -6.16 -1.96
C LEU A 206 -24.82 -6.67 -2.22
N LYS A 207 -25.17 -7.84 -1.67
CA LYS A 207 -26.52 -8.41 -1.76
C LYS A 207 -27.62 -7.53 -1.16
N LYS A 208 -27.29 -6.65 -0.21
CA LYS A 208 -28.26 -5.68 0.34
C LYS A 208 -28.65 -4.57 -0.63
N HIS A 209 -27.82 -4.35 -1.66
CA HIS A 209 -27.95 -3.22 -2.58
C HIS A 209 -28.21 -3.66 -4.02
N LEU A 210 -27.79 -4.88 -4.37
CA LEU A 210 -27.99 -5.47 -5.69
C LEU A 210 -28.63 -6.85 -5.54
N ASN A 211 -29.65 -7.13 -6.34
CA ASN A 211 -30.22 -8.46 -6.49
C ASN A 211 -29.26 -9.31 -7.32
N VAL A 212 -28.25 -9.87 -6.66
CA VAL A 212 -27.25 -10.72 -7.31
C VAL A 212 -27.40 -12.16 -6.84
N ASN A 213 -28.35 -12.84 -7.50
CA ASN A 213 -28.47 -14.29 -7.50
C ASN A 213 -28.38 -14.74 -8.97
N THR A 214 -27.17 -14.71 -9.53
CA THR A 214 -26.92 -15.25 -10.87
C THR A 214 -26.21 -16.61 -10.74
N PRO A 215 -26.79 -17.69 -11.29
CA PRO A 215 -26.07 -18.96 -11.34
C PRO A 215 -24.81 -18.84 -12.22
N ILE A 216 -23.84 -19.71 -11.98
CA ILE A 216 -22.52 -19.68 -12.64
C ILE A 216 -22.65 -19.84 -14.17
N ARG A 217 -23.63 -20.62 -14.66
CA ARG A 217 -23.89 -20.83 -16.08
C ARG A 217 -24.29 -19.53 -16.80
N ASP A 218 -25.15 -18.73 -16.19
CA ASP A 218 -25.58 -17.45 -16.75
C ASP A 218 -24.45 -16.42 -16.70
N THR A 219 -23.60 -16.51 -15.67
CA THR A 219 -22.38 -15.69 -15.56
C THR A 219 -21.43 -15.92 -16.74
N LEU A 220 -21.25 -17.18 -17.19
CA LEU A 220 -20.40 -17.53 -18.33
C LEU A 220 -20.99 -17.07 -19.68
N ASN A 221 -22.31 -17.13 -19.83
CA ASN A 221 -23.00 -16.59 -21.01
C ASN A 221 -22.88 -15.07 -21.08
N ASN A 222 -23.05 -14.38 -19.94
CA ASN A 222 -22.84 -12.93 -19.83
C ASN A 222 -21.42 -12.49 -20.20
N ILE A 223 -20.39 -13.30 -19.94
CA ILE A 223 -19.01 -13.00 -20.39
C ILE A 223 -18.93 -12.96 -21.92
N LYS A 224 -19.63 -13.85 -22.61
CA LYS A 224 -19.66 -13.88 -24.08
C LYS A 224 -20.49 -12.72 -24.63
N GLU A 225 -21.63 -12.44 -24.03
CA GLU A 225 -22.54 -11.38 -24.46
C GLU A 225 -21.96 -9.98 -24.22
N LYS A 226 -21.34 -9.74 -23.06
CA LYS A 226 -20.75 -8.43 -22.69
C LYS A 226 -19.22 -8.41 -22.85
N LYS A 227 -18.70 -9.14 -23.86
CA LYS A 227 -17.26 -9.27 -24.14
C LYS A 227 -16.58 -7.92 -24.35
N GLU A 228 -17.23 -6.99 -25.04
CA GLU A 228 -16.66 -5.66 -25.32
C GLU A 228 -16.50 -4.84 -24.03
N LEU A 229 -17.55 -4.76 -23.19
CA LEU A 229 -17.50 -4.11 -21.89
C LEU A 229 -16.38 -4.68 -21.00
N ILE A 230 -16.27 -6.01 -20.93
CA ILE A 230 -15.22 -6.69 -20.17
C ILE A 230 -13.82 -6.34 -20.71
N LYS A 231 -13.66 -6.31 -22.03
CA LYS A 231 -12.40 -5.95 -22.67
C LYS A 231 -12.02 -4.51 -22.32
N GLU A 232 -12.97 -3.58 -22.34
CA GLU A 232 -12.72 -2.19 -21.94
C GLU A 232 -12.33 -2.07 -20.46
N ILE A 233 -13.02 -2.79 -19.57
CA ILE A 233 -12.69 -2.83 -18.14
C ILE A 233 -11.25 -3.30 -17.94
N LEU A 234 -10.84 -4.37 -18.63
CA LEU A 234 -9.49 -4.92 -18.55
C LEU A 234 -8.44 -3.97 -19.11
N LEU A 235 -8.68 -3.37 -20.29
CA LEU A 235 -7.77 -2.40 -20.90
C LEU A 235 -7.57 -1.16 -20.01
N TYR A 236 -8.61 -0.71 -19.33
CA TYR A 236 -8.51 0.38 -18.36
C TYR A 236 -7.81 -0.04 -17.05
N ALA A 237 -7.96 -1.30 -16.64
CA ALA A 237 -7.33 -1.85 -15.44
C ALA A 237 -5.81 -2.02 -15.57
N ILE A 238 -5.31 -2.44 -16.74
CA ILE A 238 -3.88 -2.73 -16.99
C ILE A 238 -2.94 -1.58 -16.59
N PRO A 239 -3.12 -0.32 -17.06
CA PRO A 239 -2.21 0.76 -16.70
C PRO A 239 -2.25 1.10 -15.20
N ILE A 240 -3.42 0.98 -14.57
CA ILE A 240 -3.60 1.22 -13.12
C ILE A 240 -2.90 0.13 -12.31
N ALA A 241 -3.08 -1.13 -12.72
CA ALA A 241 -2.44 -2.30 -12.14
C ALA A 241 -0.91 -2.19 -12.25
N LEU A 242 -0.39 -1.93 -13.45
CA LEU A 242 1.05 -1.74 -13.70
C LEU A 242 1.64 -0.62 -12.84
N GLY A 243 1.01 0.55 -12.82
CA GLY A 243 1.49 1.69 -12.03
C GLY A 243 1.54 1.37 -10.54
N SER A 244 0.49 0.74 -10.01
CA SER A 244 0.39 0.40 -8.58
C SER A 244 1.32 -0.74 -8.17
N ALA A 245 1.44 -1.78 -9.01
CA ALA A 245 2.31 -2.93 -8.78
C ALA A 245 3.77 -2.50 -8.84
N SER A 246 4.14 -1.71 -9.86
CA SER A 246 5.48 -1.11 -9.96
C SER A 246 5.78 -0.28 -8.72
N TYR A 247 4.86 0.60 -8.31
CA TYR A 247 5.05 1.39 -7.09
C TYR A 247 5.26 0.52 -5.85
N ARG A 248 4.52 -0.58 -5.71
CA ARG A 248 4.70 -1.47 -4.57
C ARG A 248 6.06 -2.14 -4.57
N LEU A 249 6.43 -2.75 -5.70
CA LEU A 249 7.72 -3.43 -5.87
C LEU A 249 8.87 -2.46 -5.54
N LEU A 250 8.79 -1.24 -6.07
CA LEU A 250 9.75 -0.16 -5.88
C LEU A 250 9.99 0.24 -4.42
N ASN A 251 8.99 0.16 -3.53
CA ASN A 251 9.15 0.55 -2.12
C ASN A 251 9.77 -0.53 -1.23
N ASP A 252 9.77 -1.79 -1.67
CA ASP A 252 10.27 -2.93 -0.92
C ASP A 252 11.39 -3.66 -1.68
N LEU A 253 11.97 -2.99 -2.69
CA LEU A 253 13.06 -3.49 -3.51
C LEU A 253 14.30 -3.84 -2.66
N ASP A 254 14.55 -3.07 -1.61
CA ASP A 254 15.63 -3.33 -0.64
C ASP A 254 15.49 -4.74 -0.03
N SER A 255 14.31 -5.07 0.49
CA SER A 255 14.06 -6.37 1.11
C SER A 255 14.06 -7.52 0.09
N ILE A 256 13.58 -7.28 -1.13
CA ILE A 256 13.64 -8.28 -2.22
C ILE A 256 15.09 -8.57 -2.61
N ILE A 257 15.92 -7.55 -2.77
CA ILE A 257 17.33 -7.69 -3.14
C ILE A 257 18.12 -8.37 -2.01
N ILE A 258 17.91 -7.97 -0.76
CA ILE A 258 18.57 -8.59 0.40
C ILE A 258 18.17 -10.06 0.51
N MET A 259 16.88 -10.38 0.35
CA MET A 259 16.43 -11.78 0.34
C MET A 259 17.11 -12.58 -0.77
N SER A 260 17.16 -12.06 -2.00
CA SER A 260 17.79 -12.76 -3.12
C SER A 260 19.29 -12.97 -2.89
N LEU A 261 20.03 -11.95 -2.47
CA LEU A 261 21.50 -11.99 -2.40
C LEU A 261 22.05 -12.62 -1.11
N LEU A 262 21.39 -12.38 0.03
CA LEU A 262 21.91 -12.74 1.36
C LEU A 262 21.03 -13.77 2.09
N GLY A 263 19.78 -13.95 1.66
CA GLY A 263 18.87 -14.93 2.23
C GLY A 263 17.98 -14.42 3.36
N ALA A 264 17.20 -15.34 3.91
CA ALA A 264 16.14 -15.05 4.86
C ALA A 264 16.65 -14.43 6.17
N GLN A 265 17.73 -14.99 6.74
CA GLN A 265 18.25 -14.51 8.02
C GLN A 265 18.64 -13.03 7.96
N ASP A 266 19.45 -12.63 6.98
CA ASP A 266 19.86 -11.24 6.80
C ASP A 266 18.68 -10.32 6.44
N ASN A 267 17.73 -10.80 5.63
CA ASN A 267 16.51 -10.04 5.36
C ASN A 267 15.65 -9.81 6.61
N GLY A 268 15.65 -10.75 7.56
CA GLY A 268 15.01 -10.60 8.86
C GLY A 268 15.68 -9.54 9.72
N ILE A 269 17.01 -9.59 9.80
CA ILE A 269 17.84 -8.63 10.55
C ILE A 269 17.66 -7.21 10.01
N TYR A 270 17.56 -7.04 8.69
CA TYR A 270 17.22 -5.77 8.04
C TYR A 270 15.73 -5.40 8.21
N GLY A 271 14.86 -6.41 8.27
CA GLY A 271 13.41 -6.25 8.39
C GLY A 271 12.99 -5.49 9.65
N TYR A 272 13.64 -5.76 10.80
CA TYR A 272 13.38 -5.09 12.09
C TYR A 272 13.60 -3.57 12.03
N PRO A 273 14.79 -3.05 11.68
CA PRO A 273 15.03 -1.61 11.60
C PRO A 273 14.22 -0.93 10.49
N SER A 274 13.96 -1.62 9.38
CA SER A 274 13.06 -1.14 8.32
C SER A 274 11.61 -1.00 8.81
N LEU A 275 11.15 -1.89 9.70
CA LEU A 275 9.81 -1.79 10.27
C LEU A 275 9.71 -0.60 11.23
N LEU A 276 10.70 -0.40 12.10
CA LEU A 276 10.70 0.72 13.05
C LEU A 276 10.76 2.08 12.34
N SER A 277 11.68 2.24 11.37
CA SER A 277 11.86 3.51 10.67
C SER A 277 10.61 3.97 9.91
N ARG A 278 9.83 3.04 9.35
CA ARG A 278 8.58 3.34 8.64
C ARG A 278 7.44 3.83 9.55
N GLY A 279 7.56 3.66 10.87
CA GLY A 279 6.55 4.13 11.84
C GLY A 279 6.25 5.63 11.74
N VAL A 280 7.23 6.45 11.35
CA VAL A 280 7.06 7.90 11.24
C VAL A 280 6.10 8.33 10.13
N PHE A 281 5.82 7.46 9.16
CA PHE A 281 4.88 7.75 8.07
C PHE A 281 3.43 7.87 8.55
N LEU A 282 3.10 7.39 9.76
CA LEU A 282 1.80 7.63 10.38
C LEU A 282 1.59 9.12 10.67
N PHE A 283 2.60 9.81 11.21
CA PHE A 283 2.57 11.26 11.44
C PHE A 283 2.51 12.03 10.11
N ALA A 284 3.34 11.64 9.14
CA ALA A 284 3.35 12.26 7.82
C ALA A 284 1.97 12.16 7.14
N SER A 285 1.33 10.98 7.21
CA SER A 285 -0.01 10.75 6.65
C SER A 285 -1.07 11.60 7.34
N ALA A 286 -1.02 11.74 8.67
CA ALA A 286 -1.95 12.54 9.44
C ALA A 286 -1.94 14.02 9.03
N ILE A 287 -0.80 14.54 8.58
CA ILE A 287 -0.66 15.89 8.03
C ILE A 287 -1.02 15.92 6.54
N ALA A 288 -0.52 14.96 5.75
CA ALA A 288 -0.66 14.94 4.30
C ALA A 288 -2.13 14.81 3.84
N ILE A 289 -2.94 13.99 4.51
CA ILE A 289 -4.34 13.75 4.13
C ILE A 289 -5.17 15.05 4.13
N PRO A 290 -5.22 15.83 5.23
CA PRO A 290 -5.95 17.10 5.25
C PRO A 290 -5.25 18.22 4.45
N LEU A 291 -3.94 18.12 4.22
CA LEU A 291 -3.19 19.11 3.43
C LEU A 291 -3.63 19.12 1.97
N LEU A 292 -3.88 17.95 1.36
CA LEU A 292 -4.29 17.84 -0.05
C LEU A 292 -5.50 18.71 -0.39
N PRO A 293 -6.69 18.56 0.26
CA PRO A 293 -7.85 19.38 -0.05
C PRO A 293 -7.64 20.85 0.34
N ARG A 294 -6.85 21.14 1.38
CA ARG A 294 -6.51 22.51 1.77
C ARG A 294 -5.69 23.22 0.69
N MET A 295 -4.73 22.52 0.09
CA MET A 295 -3.95 23.03 -1.04
C MET A 295 -4.80 23.22 -2.29
N ALA A 296 -5.72 22.30 -2.58
CA ALA A 296 -6.67 22.45 -3.70
C ALA A 296 -7.56 23.68 -3.56
N LYS A 297 -8.00 24.00 -2.34
CA LYS A 297 -8.87 25.15 -2.07
C LYS A 297 -8.14 26.48 -2.01
N THR A 298 -7.00 26.53 -1.33
CA THR A 298 -6.32 27.80 -1.00
C THR A 298 -5.21 28.16 -1.98
N LYS A 299 -4.56 27.14 -2.58
CA LYS A 299 -3.32 27.28 -3.36
C LYS A 299 -2.22 28.09 -2.65
N ASP A 300 -2.28 28.18 -1.32
CA ASP A 300 -1.34 28.97 -0.52
C ASP A 300 -0.11 28.13 -0.14
N PHE A 301 1.02 28.49 -0.73
CA PHE A 301 2.31 27.82 -0.53
C PHE A 301 2.87 27.95 0.89
N LYS A 302 2.40 28.91 1.70
CA LYS A 302 2.78 28.99 3.13
C LYS A 302 2.32 27.76 3.90
N ASN A 303 1.21 27.13 3.48
CA ASN A 303 0.73 25.90 4.10
C ASN A 303 1.71 24.73 3.90
N ILE A 304 2.47 24.69 2.79
CA ILE A 304 3.48 23.66 2.55
C ILE A 304 4.62 23.79 3.56
N LYS A 305 5.18 25.00 3.71
CA LYS A 305 6.27 25.26 4.69
C LYS A 305 5.81 24.96 6.11
N ARG A 306 4.59 25.38 6.47
CA ARG A 306 4.00 25.11 7.79
C ARG A 306 3.81 23.61 8.02
N ALA A 307 3.32 22.88 7.02
CA ALA A 307 3.13 21.43 7.12
C ALA A 307 4.46 20.68 7.26
N LEU A 308 5.50 21.08 6.51
CA LEU A 308 6.85 20.53 6.66
C LEU A 308 7.43 20.80 8.05
N LEU A 309 7.27 22.01 8.58
CA LEU A 309 7.75 22.37 9.91
C LEU A 309 7.03 21.56 11.02
N ILE A 310 5.70 21.45 10.94
CA ILE A 310 4.93 20.59 11.86
C ILE A 310 5.39 19.13 11.75
N ASN A 311 5.59 18.63 10.53
CA ASN A 311 6.09 17.28 10.30
C ASN A 311 7.45 17.05 10.97
N LEU A 312 8.40 17.96 10.77
CA LEU A 312 9.74 17.89 11.37
C LEU A 312 9.66 17.93 12.90
N ILE A 313 8.85 18.81 13.49
CA ILE A 313 8.67 18.88 14.95
C ILE A 313 8.17 17.55 15.52
N LEU A 314 7.26 16.87 14.82
CA LEU A 314 6.71 15.59 15.28
C LEU A 314 7.68 14.42 15.09
N ILE A 315 8.39 14.36 13.96
CA ILE A 315 9.21 13.18 13.64
C ILE A 315 10.64 13.27 14.17
N VAL A 316 11.23 14.46 14.28
CA VAL A 316 12.65 14.61 14.70
C VAL A 316 12.91 13.98 16.06
N PRO A 317 12.08 14.15 17.10
CA PRO A 317 12.29 13.46 18.39
C PRO A 317 12.29 11.93 18.23
N VAL A 318 11.34 11.38 17.47
CA VAL A 318 11.24 9.94 17.24
C VAL A 318 12.45 9.41 16.48
N LEU A 319 12.86 10.10 15.42
CA LEU A 319 14.03 9.73 14.61
C LEU A 319 15.33 9.88 15.39
N ALA A 320 15.46 10.89 16.25
CA ALA A 320 16.60 11.07 17.12
C ALA A 320 16.72 9.93 18.14
N ILE A 321 15.60 9.48 18.72
CA ILE A 321 15.58 8.31 19.61
C ILE A 321 16.03 7.07 18.85
N MET A 322 15.47 6.80 17.66
CA MET A 322 15.87 5.65 16.84
C MET A 322 17.33 5.72 16.38
N PHE A 323 17.89 6.91 16.17
CA PHE A 323 19.27 7.10 15.73
C PHE A 323 20.27 6.96 16.89
N ILE A 324 20.00 7.58 18.03
CA ILE A 324 20.91 7.59 19.18
C ILE A 324 20.84 6.26 19.91
N PHE A 325 19.63 5.79 20.22
CA PHE A 325 19.35 4.59 21.01
C PHE A 325 18.99 3.39 20.13
N SER A 326 19.62 3.27 18.96
CA SER A 326 19.26 2.26 17.97
C SER A 326 19.35 0.82 18.51
N LYS A 327 20.33 0.55 19.38
CA LYS A 327 20.52 -0.77 20.00
C LYS A 327 19.42 -1.06 21.00
N GLU A 328 19.17 -0.11 21.90
CA GLU A 328 18.19 -0.22 22.98
C GLU A 328 16.79 -0.34 22.42
N VAL A 329 16.46 0.43 21.38
CA VAL A 329 15.17 0.33 20.69
C VAL A 329 14.97 -1.06 20.08
N LEU A 330 15.96 -1.61 19.36
CA LEU A 330 15.85 -2.96 18.81
C LEU A 330 15.73 -4.04 19.90
N MET A 331 16.45 -3.88 21.00
CA MET A 331 16.38 -4.78 22.14
C MET A 331 15.01 -4.72 22.82
N ILE A 332 14.46 -3.53 23.07
CA ILE A 332 13.16 -3.35 23.71
C ILE A 332 12.02 -3.92 22.85
N PHE A 333 12.04 -3.62 21.54
CA PHE A 333 10.92 -3.97 20.67
C PHE A 333 10.99 -5.39 20.11
N PHE A 334 12.17 -5.96 19.92
CA PHE A 334 12.33 -7.28 19.29
C PHE A 334 13.29 -8.22 20.01
N GLY A 335 13.97 -7.79 21.07
CA GLY A 335 14.97 -8.62 21.77
C GLY A 335 16.20 -8.92 20.92
N ILE A 336 16.51 -8.07 19.93
CA ILE A 336 17.61 -8.29 18.98
C ILE A 336 18.81 -7.42 19.34
N GLU A 337 19.96 -8.08 19.49
CA GLU A 337 21.27 -7.44 19.69
C GLU A 337 22.21 -7.72 18.51
N ASP A 338 21.86 -7.21 17.32
CA ASP A 338 22.70 -7.27 16.12
C ASP A 338 23.21 -5.86 15.74
N TYR A 339 24.54 -5.73 15.66
CA TYR A 339 25.19 -4.47 15.29
C TYR A 339 24.78 -3.95 13.91
N ARG A 340 24.61 -4.84 12.92
CA ARG A 340 24.20 -4.50 11.55
C ARG A 340 22.76 -4.00 11.52
N ALA A 341 21.86 -4.59 12.32
CA ALA A 341 20.50 -4.09 12.49
C ALA A 341 20.48 -2.69 13.11
N SER A 342 21.26 -2.50 14.17
CA SER A 342 21.40 -1.19 14.85
C SER A 342 21.93 -0.12 13.89
N LEU A 343 23.00 -0.41 13.14
CA LEU A 343 23.56 0.53 12.16
C LEU A 343 22.55 0.84 11.04
N SER A 344 21.82 -0.18 10.57
CA SER A 344 20.75 -0.01 9.59
C SER A 344 19.62 0.87 10.13
N LEU A 345 19.24 0.75 11.41
CA LEU A 345 18.22 1.60 12.03
C LEU A 345 18.65 3.07 12.03
N LYS A 346 19.92 3.36 12.36
CA LYS A 346 20.45 4.74 12.32
C LYS A 346 20.29 5.35 10.93
N ILE A 347 20.76 4.63 9.92
CA ILE A 347 20.74 5.10 8.53
C ILE A 347 19.29 5.24 8.02
N LEU A 348 18.45 4.23 8.27
CA LEU A 348 17.05 4.22 7.84
C LEU A 348 16.20 5.28 8.55
N SER A 349 16.54 5.66 9.78
CA SER A 349 15.85 6.75 10.49
C SER A 349 16.02 8.08 9.74
N ILE A 350 17.21 8.37 9.23
CA ILE A 350 17.46 9.57 8.41
C ILE A 350 16.69 9.47 7.09
N SER A 351 16.74 8.31 6.43
CA SER A 351 15.98 8.05 5.19
C SER A 351 14.47 8.28 5.38
N ALA A 352 13.91 7.78 6.48
CA ALA A 352 12.50 7.95 6.82
C ALA A 352 12.12 9.43 7.01
N GLY A 353 13.02 10.26 7.54
CA GLY A 353 12.83 11.71 7.63
C GLY A 353 12.65 12.39 6.26
N PHE A 354 13.48 12.02 5.28
CA PHE A 354 13.36 12.52 3.90
C PHE A 354 12.07 12.02 3.22
N MET A 355 11.75 10.74 3.34
CA MET A 355 10.53 10.17 2.74
C MET A 355 9.25 10.70 3.40
N SER A 356 9.27 10.94 4.70
CA SER A 356 8.18 11.60 5.43
C SER A 356 7.94 13.01 4.86
N SER A 357 9.02 13.78 4.67
CA SER A 357 8.95 15.12 4.09
C SER A 357 8.50 15.10 2.62
N TYR A 358 8.95 14.11 1.83
CA TYR A 358 8.45 13.87 0.48
C TYR A 358 6.93 13.62 0.46
N THR A 359 6.39 12.88 1.44
CA THR A 359 4.95 12.61 1.54
C THR A 359 4.13 13.91 1.65
N ILE A 360 4.60 14.87 2.44
CA ILE A 360 3.99 16.20 2.58
C ILE A 360 4.05 16.99 1.25
N CYS A 361 5.23 17.01 0.62
CA CYS A 361 5.45 17.68 -0.67
C CYS A 361 4.58 17.08 -1.78
N SER A 362 4.51 15.75 -1.85
CA SER A 362 3.73 14.99 -2.82
C SER A 362 2.24 15.30 -2.68
N SER A 363 1.70 15.24 -1.45
CA SER A 363 0.30 15.60 -1.19
C SER A 363 0.00 17.06 -1.58
N SER A 364 0.93 17.97 -1.30
CA SER A 364 0.78 19.38 -1.66
C SER A 364 0.71 19.59 -3.18
N LEU A 365 1.61 18.94 -3.94
CA LEU A 365 1.63 19.00 -5.41
C LEU A 365 0.36 18.38 -6.01
N GLN A 366 -0.12 17.27 -5.46
CA GLN A 366 -1.39 16.66 -5.85
C GLN A 366 -2.55 17.63 -5.64
N GLY A 367 -2.61 18.31 -4.48
CA GLY A 367 -3.62 19.34 -4.21
C GLY A 367 -3.55 20.53 -5.17
N LEU A 368 -2.35 20.89 -5.66
CA LEU A 368 -2.17 21.95 -6.67
C LEU A 368 -2.50 21.52 -8.11
N GLY A 369 -2.83 20.25 -8.35
CA GLY A 369 -3.13 19.70 -9.68
C GLY A 369 -1.93 19.07 -10.40
N TYR A 370 -0.77 18.96 -9.75
CA TYR A 370 0.46 18.39 -10.31
C TYR A 370 0.69 16.92 -9.92
N ALA A 371 -0.37 16.09 -9.92
CA ALA A 371 -0.31 14.72 -9.40
C ALA A 371 0.69 13.79 -10.14
N LYS A 372 0.97 14.04 -11.42
CA LYS A 372 1.93 13.26 -12.21
C LYS A 372 3.38 13.45 -11.76
N ILE A 373 3.70 14.60 -11.17
CA ILE A 373 5.09 14.98 -10.88
C ILE A 373 5.67 14.17 -9.72
N PRO A 374 5.00 14.07 -8.56
CA PRO A 374 5.46 13.18 -7.49
C PRO A 374 5.60 11.73 -7.96
N LEU A 375 4.69 11.25 -8.84
CA LEU A 375 4.74 9.90 -9.39
C LEU A 375 6.03 9.65 -10.19
N TYR A 376 6.36 10.52 -11.16
CA TYR A 376 7.58 10.34 -11.96
C TYR A 376 8.86 10.41 -11.12
N ILE A 377 8.92 11.34 -10.16
CA ILE A 377 10.08 11.46 -9.23
C ILE A 377 10.26 10.15 -8.45
N LEU A 378 9.16 9.56 -7.99
CA LEU A 378 9.16 8.33 -7.22
C LEU A 378 9.58 7.12 -8.04
N LEU A 379 9.12 7.02 -9.29
CA LEU A 379 9.54 5.97 -10.22
C LEU A 379 11.05 6.04 -10.51
N ILE A 380 11.57 7.23 -10.83
CA ILE A 380 13.01 7.43 -11.08
C ILE A 380 13.82 7.14 -9.81
N GLY A 381 13.37 7.66 -8.67
CA GLY A 381 14.05 7.47 -7.40
C GLY A 381 14.08 6.01 -6.94
N ALA A 382 13.06 5.22 -7.27
CA ALA A 382 13.05 3.82 -6.93
C ALA A 382 13.81 2.93 -7.93
N LEU A 383 13.94 3.32 -9.20
CA LEU A 383 14.92 2.72 -10.11
C LEU A 383 16.34 2.95 -9.58
N LEU A 384 16.64 4.19 -9.14
CA LEU A 384 17.90 4.52 -8.48
C LEU A 384 18.09 3.67 -7.20
N ASN A 385 17.05 3.53 -6.38
CA ASN A 385 17.07 2.69 -5.18
C ASN A 385 17.44 1.23 -5.51
N GLY A 386 16.81 0.62 -6.52
CA GLY A 386 17.11 -0.75 -6.93
C GLY A 386 18.57 -0.95 -7.37
N ILE A 387 19.09 -0.02 -8.18
CA ILE A 387 20.49 -0.06 -8.63
C ILE A 387 21.44 0.07 -7.45
N LEU A 388 21.24 1.06 -6.59
CA LEU A 388 22.09 1.31 -5.42
C LEU A 388 22.03 0.14 -4.43
N ASN A 389 20.85 -0.40 -4.17
CA ASN A 389 20.68 -1.55 -3.29
C ASN A 389 21.39 -2.79 -3.85
N TYR A 390 21.25 -3.08 -5.15
CA TYR A 390 21.97 -4.21 -5.74
C TYR A 390 23.50 -4.09 -5.57
N VAL A 391 24.05 -2.90 -5.84
CA VAL A 391 25.50 -2.65 -5.73
C VAL A 391 25.97 -2.67 -4.27
N PHE A 392 25.28 -1.96 -3.38
CA PHE A 392 25.72 -1.82 -1.99
C PHE A 392 25.44 -3.05 -1.15
N VAL A 393 24.34 -3.78 -1.37
CA VAL A 393 24.06 -5.02 -0.64
C VAL A 393 25.14 -6.06 -0.95
N LYS A 394 25.59 -6.15 -2.20
CA LYS A 394 26.68 -7.05 -2.60
C LYS A 394 28.00 -6.75 -1.89
N ASN A 395 28.29 -5.47 -1.63
CA ASN A 395 29.59 -5.04 -1.08
C ASN A 395 29.58 -4.87 0.45
N MET A 396 28.46 -4.46 1.03
CA MET A 396 28.32 -4.02 2.42
C MET A 396 27.23 -4.77 3.20
N GLY A 397 26.63 -5.79 2.60
CA GLY A 397 25.53 -6.55 3.19
C GLY A 397 24.29 -5.69 3.46
N ILE A 398 23.55 -6.01 4.52
CA ILE A 398 22.29 -5.32 4.87
C ILE A 398 22.46 -3.82 5.14
N VAL A 399 23.62 -3.40 5.62
CA VAL A 399 23.94 -1.98 5.86
C VAL A 399 24.01 -1.23 4.53
N GLY A 400 24.49 -1.90 3.48
CA GLY A 400 24.45 -1.38 2.11
C GLY A 400 23.03 -1.09 1.63
N GLY A 401 22.07 -1.96 1.98
CA GLY A 401 20.65 -1.74 1.70
C GLY A 401 20.09 -0.49 2.38
N ALA A 402 20.52 -0.21 3.61
CA ALA A 402 20.15 1.01 4.30
C ALA A 402 20.70 2.27 3.62
N TYR A 403 21.98 2.24 3.18
CA TYR A 403 22.58 3.36 2.45
C TYR A 403 21.93 3.61 1.09
N GLY A 404 21.64 2.54 0.32
CA GLY A 404 20.95 2.67 -0.97
C GLY A 404 19.59 3.34 -0.81
N THR A 405 18.87 2.97 0.26
CA THR A 405 17.59 3.57 0.63
C THR A 405 17.72 5.02 1.09
N LEU A 406 18.75 5.37 1.85
CA LEU A 406 19.01 6.75 2.25
C LEU A 406 19.30 7.67 1.05
N ILE A 407 20.22 7.27 0.16
CA ILE A 407 20.63 8.09 -0.98
C ILE A 407 19.47 8.31 -1.95
N SER A 408 18.71 7.25 -2.24
CA SER A 408 17.51 7.36 -3.10
C SER A 408 16.43 8.23 -2.46
N SER A 409 16.19 8.10 -1.14
CA SER A 409 15.23 8.95 -0.41
C SER A 409 15.62 10.43 -0.43
N LEU A 410 16.92 10.71 -0.22
CA LEU A 410 17.46 12.07 -0.30
C LEU A 410 17.29 12.66 -1.70
N PHE A 411 17.59 11.89 -2.74
CA PHE A 411 17.36 12.28 -4.13
C PHE A 411 15.88 12.61 -4.39
N ILE A 412 14.97 11.70 -4.02
CA ILE A 412 13.51 11.87 -4.19
C ILE A 412 13.03 13.16 -3.52
N PHE A 413 13.43 13.39 -2.26
CA PHE A 413 13.03 14.57 -1.51
C PHE A 413 13.60 15.85 -2.12
N THR A 414 14.89 15.84 -2.49
CA THR A 414 15.57 17.02 -3.06
C THR A 414 14.91 17.44 -4.38
N VAL A 415 14.65 16.49 -5.28
CA VAL A 415 14.03 16.77 -6.58
C VAL A 415 12.62 17.32 -6.40
N VAL A 416 11.79 16.74 -5.52
CA VAL A 416 10.43 17.25 -5.30
C VAL A 416 10.43 18.64 -4.66
N PHE A 417 11.36 18.89 -3.74
CA PHE A 417 11.48 20.17 -3.05
C PHE A 417 11.90 21.29 -4.02
N LEU A 418 12.92 21.06 -4.84
CA LEU A 418 13.36 21.99 -5.88
C LEU A 418 12.23 22.30 -6.88
N TYR A 419 11.42 21.29 -7.21
CA TYR A 419 10.27 21.48 -8.10
C TYR A 419 9.20 22.39 -7.47
N ILE A 420 8.89 22.20 -6.19
CA ILE A 420 7.97 23.08 -5.44
C ILE A 420 8.51 24.51 -5.40
N GLU A 421 9.80 24.70 -5.12
CA GLU A 421 10.41 26.04 -5.12
C GLU A 421 10.32 26.71 -6.50
N ARG A 422 10.50 25.95 -7.58
CA ARG A 422 10.35 26.47 -8.94
C ARG A 422 8.92 26.93 -9.22
N ILE A 423 7.90 26.18 -8.76
CA ILE A 423 6.50 26.60 -8.89
C ILE A 423 6.24 27.88 -8.10
N ILE A 424 6.73 27.96 -6.85
CA ILE A 424 6.56 29.14 -5.99
C ILE A 424 7.17 30.37 -6.67
N LYS A 425 8.41 30.26 -7.18
CA LYS A 425 9.09 31.35 -7.89
C LYS A 425 8.33 31.78 -9.15
N LYS A 426 7.75 30.85 -9.91
CA LYS A 426 6.96 31.16 -11.11
C LYS A 426 5.67 31.91 -10.76
N ASN A 427 4.96 31.51 -9.71
CA ASN A 427 3.73 32.18 -9.29
C ASN A 427 3.99 33.58 -8.71
N ASN A 428 5.08 33.77 -7.97
CA ASN A 428 5.46 35.09 -7.45
C ASN A 428 5.96 36.07 -8.53
N LYS A 429 6.31 35.58 -9.73
CA LYS A 429 6.67 36.44 -10.88
C LYS A 429 5.45 36.86 -11.72
N ASN A 430 4.32 36.15 -11.57
CA ASN A 430 3.10 36.36 -12.34
C ASN A 430 2.02 37.13 -11.54
N ASN A 431 2.29 37.41 -10.26
CA ASN A 431 1.52 38.31 -9.38
C ASN A 431 2.40 39.51 -9.07
#